data_AF-A0A2R6AFF2-F1
#
_entry.id   AF-A0A2R6AFF2-F1
#
_cell.length_a   1.000
_cell.length_b   1.000
_cell.length_c   1.000
_cell.angle_alpha   90.00
_cell.angle_beta   90.00
_cell.angle_gamma   90.00
#
_symmetry.space_group_name_H-M   'P 1'
#
loop_
_entity.id
_entity.type
_entity.pdbx_description
1 polymer ?
#
loop_
_entity_poly.entity_id
_entity_poly.type
_entity_poly.pdbx_seq_one_letter_code
_entity_poly.pdbx_strand_id
1 'polypeptide(L)'
;MKGVNSKNFLGSLVLGSVLGYFALLTGFWYALVITGFVSGLLQKKLVHAFVALFLAGVLSTLLVLLPLFKDGLIRLMEVVGAVIGINGVALLLLTLLISGLMSGAGALIAASLRSFKSL
;
A
#
# COMPACT_ATOMS: atom_id res chain seq x y z
N MET A 1 -5.08 15.24 24.05
CA MET A 1 -4.72 14.50 22.82
C MET A 1 -3.74 13.38 23.19
N LYS A 2 -4.19 12.12 23.30
CA LYS A 2 -3.27 10.99 23.59
C LYS A 2 -2.30 10.82 22.43
N GLY A 3 -1.02 11.00 22.73
CA GLY A 3 0.10 11.02 21.80
C GLY A 3 0.09 9.84 20.84
N VAL A 4 0.53 10.10 19.61
CA VAL A 4 0.78 9.07 18.61
C VAL A 4 1.75 8.06 19.23
N ASN A 5 1.36 6.79 19.30
CA ASN A 5 2.29 5.75 19.71
C ASN A 5 3.20 5.45 18.51
N SER A 6 4.22 6.30 18.32
CA SER A 6 5.10 6.35 17.14
C SER A 6 5.72 4.99 16.81
N LYS A 7 6.00 4.19 17.83
CA LYS A 7 6.47 2.81 17.71
C LYS A 7 5.50 1.92 16.94
N ASN A 8 4.20 2.02 17.22
CA ASN A 8 3.19 1.23 16.52
C ASN A 8 3.01 1.72 15.08
N PHE A 9 3.15 3.04 14.84
CA PHE A 9 3.07 3.63 13.49
C PHE A 9 4.19 3.13 12.59
N LEU A 10 5.44 3.26 13.07
CA LEU A 10 6.61 2.73 12.38
C LEU A 10 6.53 1.21 12.21
N GLY A 11 6.10 0.48 13.24
CA GLY A 11 5.89 -0.97 13.17
C GLY A 11 4.90 -1.38 12.09
N SER A 12 3.73 -0.73 12.02
CA SER A 12 2.74 -1.01 10.96
C SER A 12 3.27 -0.66 9.56
N LEU A 13 4.05 0.42 9.44
CA LEU A 13 4.58 0.85 8.15
C LEU A 13 5.65 -0.13 7.64
N VAL A 14 6.61 -0.50 8.48
CA VAL A 14 7.67 -1.47 8.12
C VAL A 14 7.07 -2.83 7.80
N LEU A 15 6.19 -3.35 8.67
CA LEU A 15 5.55 -4.65 8.46
C LEU A 15 4.70 -4.64 7.18
N GLY A 16 3.94 -3.58 6.96
CA GLY A 16 3.12 -3.39 5.76
C GLY A 16 3.94 -3.32 4.48
N SER A 17 5.09 -2.63 4.51
CA SER A 17 5.96 -2.53 3.33
C SER A 17 6.64 -3.85 3.00
N VAL A 18 7.12 -4.59 4.02
CA VAL A 18 7.75 -5.90 3.81
C VAL A 18 6.73 -6.91 3.29
N LEU A 19 5.58 -7.03 3.97
CA LEU A 19 4.52 -7.96 3.54
C LEU A 19 3.95 -7.56 2.17
N GLY A 20 3.74 -6.27 1.93
CA GLY A 20 3.27 -5.75 0.65
C GLY A 20 4.24 -6.02 -0.49
N TYR A 21 5.56 -5.93 -0.23
CA TYR A 21 6.59 -6.25 -1.22
C TYR A 21 6.52 -7.73 -1.61
N PHE A 22 6.50 -8.63 -0.63
CA PHE A 22 6.37 -10.07 -0.91
C PHE A 22 5.05 -10.41 -1.61
N ALA A 23 3.94 -9.80 -1.21
CA ALA A 23 2.64 -9.98 -1.85
C ALA A 23 2.68 -9.56 -3.33
N LEU A 24 3.26 -8.41 -3.65
CA LEU A 24 3.38 -7.94 -5.02
C LEU A 24 4.28 -8.81 -5.89
N LEU A 25 5.33 -9.42 -5.32
CA LEU A 25 6.17 -10.38 -6.03
C LEU A 25 5.41 -11.65 -6.45
N THR A 26 4.35 -12.04 -5.74
CA THR A 26 3.50 -13.17 -6.15
C THR A 26 2.62 -12.87 -7.36
N GLY A 27 2.51 -11.60 -7.78
CA GLY A 27 1.61 -11.15 -8.83
C GLY A 27 0.14 -11.00 -8.38
N PHE A 28 -0.21 -11.36 -7.14
CA PHE A 28 -1.57 -11.24 -6.62
C PHE A 28 -1.81 -9.88 -5.94
N TRP A 29 -2.21 -8.88 -6.73
CA TRP A 29 -2.41 -7.51 -6.27
C TRP A 29 -3.43 -7.35 -5.13
N TYR A 30 -4.47 -8.19 -5.09
CA TYR A 30 -5.47 -8.17 -4.02
C TYR A 30 -4.91 -8.58 -2.65
N ALA A 31 -3.74 -9.25 -2.59
CA ALA A 31 -3.08 -9.51 -1.32
C ALA A 31 -2.68 -8.22 -0.59
N LEU A 32 -2.54 -7.07 -1.26
CA LEU A 32 -2.27 -5.79 -0.60
C LEU A 32 -3.35 -5.43 0.45
N VAL A 33 -4.60 -5.83 0.20
CA VAL A 33 -5.69 -5.63 1.18
C VAL A 33 -5.44 -6.50 2.42
N ILE A 34 -5.00 -7.73 2.23
CA ILE A 34 -4.72 -8.68 3.32
C ILE A 34 -3.51 -8.23 4.13
N THR A 35 -2.43 -7.79 3.46
CA THR A 35 -1.23 -7.30 4.13
C THR A 35 -1.51 -6.01 4.90
N GLY A 36 -2.32 -5.12 4.32
CA GLY A 36 -2.84 -3.93 4.98
C GLY A 36 -3.69 -4.28 6.22
N PHE A 37 -4.55 -5.30 6.11
CA PHE A 37 -5.33 -5.78 7.24
C PHE A 37 -4.45 -6.30 8.39
N VAL A 38 -3.54 -7.24 8.11
CA VAL A 38 -2.67 -7.84 9.13
C VAL A 38 -1.84 -6.78 9.84
N SER A 39 -1.24 -5.87 9.07
CA SER A 39 -0.40 -4.79 9.61
C SER A 39 -1.23 -3.73 10.35
N GLY A 40 -2.48 -3.52 9.94
CA GLY A 40 -3.41 -2.56 10.52
C GLY A 40 -3.88 -2.93 11.93
N LEU A 41 -3.80 -4.21 12.30
CA LEU A 41 -4.11 -4.69 13.66
C LEU A 41 -3.22 -4.07 14.74
N LEU A 42 -2.06 -3.51 14.38
CA LEU A 42 -1.17 -2.80 15.31
C LEU A 42 -1.71 -1.40 15.69
N GLN A 43 -2.66 -0.86 14.93
CA GLN A 43 -3.21 0.47 15.11
C GLN A 43 -4.61 0.44 15.74
N LYS A 44 -4.91 1.46 16.55
CA LYS A 44 -6.27 1.69 17.10
C LYS A 44 -6.98 2.86 16.43
N LYS A 45 -6.22 3.88 16.00
CA LYS A 45 -6.79 5.07 15.36
C LYS A 45 -6.90 4.82 13.85
N LEU A 46 -8.11 4.88 13.32
CA LEU A 46 -8.42 4.66 11.90
C LEU A 46 -7.53 5.47 10.95
N VAL A 47 -7.42 6.78 11.18
CA VAL A 47 -6.62 7.69 10.34
C VAL A 47 -5.14 7.29 10.34
N HIS A 48 -4.60 6.86 11.48
CA HIS A 48 -3.19 6.49 11.58
C HIS A 48 -2.92 5.14 10.88
N ALA A 49 -3.86 4.20 11.00
CA ALA A 49 -3.81 2.92 10.29
C ALA A 49 -3.81 3.14 8.78
N PHE A 50 -4.76 3.95 8.29
CA PHE A 50 -4.87 4.26 6.87
C PHE A 50 -3.61 4.93 6.33
N VAL A 51 -3.15 6.02 6.95
CA VAL A 51 -1.99 6.77 6.45
C VAL A 51 -0.72 5.92 6.47
N ALA A 52 -0.47 5.19 7.57
CA ALA A 52 0.71 4.33 7.67
C ALA A 52 0.75 3.29 6.55
N LEU A 53 -0.40 2.66 6.28
CA LEU A 53 -0.47 1.52 5.36
C LEU A 53 -0.71 1.92 3.92
N PHE A 54 -1.29 3.09 3.69
CA PHE A 54 -1.26 3.75 2.39
C PHE A 54 0.19 4.00 1.95
N LEU A 55 0.99 4.66 2.81
CA LEU A 55 2.41 4.89 2.54
C LEU A 55 3.17 3.57 2.37
N ALA A 56 2.86 2.57 3.19
CA ALA A 56 3.49 1.26 3.10
C ALA A 56 3.22 0.56 1.74
N GLY A 57 1.98 0.65 1.23
CA GLY A 57 1.59 0.10 -0.06
C GLY A 57 2.21 0.86 -1.24
N VAL A 58 2.32 2.19 -1.15
CA VAL A 58 3.06 2.99 -2.13
C VAL A 58 4.54 2.59 -2.14
N LEU A 59 5.17 2.48 -0.96
CA LEU A 59 6.57 2.07 -0.81
C LEU A 59 6.83 0.68 -1.36
N SER A 60 6.01 -0.31 -1.02
CA SER A 60 6.19 -1.68 -1.53
C SER A 60 6.10 -1.74 -3.05
N THR A 61 5.18 -0.97 -3.63
CA THR A 61 5.00 -0.89 -5.08
C THR A 61 6.18 -0.21 -5.75
N LEU A 62 6.69 0.89 -5.18
CA LEU A 62 7.91 1.53 -5.67
C LEU A 62 9.10 0.57 -5.66
N LEU A 63 9.26 -0.22 -4.60
CA LEU A 63 10.35 -1.20 -4.49
C LEU A 63 10.27 -2.28 -5.57
N VAL A 64 9.05 -2.71 -5.95
CA VAL A 64 8.85 -3.67 -7.05
C VAL A 64 9.05 -3.02 -8.42
N LEU A 65 8.64 -1.77 -8.61
CA LEU A 65 8.76 -1.07 -9.89
C LEU A 65 10.19 -0.61 -10.18
N LEU A 66 11.00 -0.31 -9.16
CA LEU A 66 12.38 0.18 -9.29
C LEU A 66 13.29 -0.66 -10.21
N PRO A 67 13.36 -2.00 -10.08
CA PRO A 67 14.12 -2.82 -11.04
C PRO A 67 13.51 -2.76 -12.45
N LEU A 68 12.18 -2.77 -12.56
CA LEU A 68 11.48 -2.75 -13.84
C LEU A 68 11.72 -1.45 -14.63
N PHE A 69 12.00 -0.32 -13.95
CA PHE A 69 12.43 0.91 -14.62
C PHE A 69 13.70 0.73 -15.45
N LYS A 70 14.64 -0.12 -14.99
CA LYS A 70 15.86 -0.43 -15.75
C LYS A 70 15.57 -1.32 -16.96
N ASP A 71 14.57 -2.19 -16.84
CA ASP A 71 14.19 -3.17 -17.86
C ASP A 71 13.18 -2.62 -18.91
N GLY A 72 12.87 -1.32 -18.86
CA GLY A 72 12.05 -0.66 -19.88
C GLY A 72 10.57 -0.48 -19.52
N LEU A 73 10.22 -0.52 -18.23
CA LEU A 73 8.86 -0.26 -17.74
C LEU A 73 8.24 1.03 -18.32
N ILE A 74 9.02 2.10 -18.50
CA ILE A 74 8.53 3.36 -19.07
C ILE A 74 8.00 3.13 -20.49
N ARG A 75 8.77 2.44 -21.34
CA ARG A 75 8.34 2.12 -22.71
C ARG A 75 7.11 1.23 -22.72
N LEU A 76 7.04 0.26 -21.81
CA LEU A 76 5.85 -0.59 -21.67
C LEU A 76 4.62 0.27 -21.32
N MET A 77 4.76 1.18 -20.35
CA MET A 77 3.66 2.05 -19.91
C MET A 77 3.29 3.09 -20.97
N GLU A 78 4.23 3.55 -21.80
CA GLU A 78 3.93 4.40 -22.96
C GLU A 78 3.10 3.66 -24.00
N VAL A 79 3.46 2.42 -24.33
CA VAL A 79 2.70 1.59 -25.28
C VAL A 79 1.31 1.26 -24.72
N VAL A 80 1.23 0.81 -23.48
CA VAL A 80 -0.05 0.52 -22.82
C VAL A 80 -0.88 1.80 -22.75
N GLY A 81 -0.28 2.91 -22.31
CA GLY A 81 -0.92 4.22 -22.27
C GLY A 81 -1.51 4.64 -23.60
N ALA A 82 -0.75 4.52 -24.69
CA ALA A 82 -1.23 4.82 -26.04
C ALA A 82 -2.45 3.96 -26.43
N VAL A 83 -2.47 2.67 -26.06
CA VAL A 83 -3.60 1.77 -26.34
C VAL A 83 -4.88 2.20 -25.61
N ILE A 84 -4.76 2.61 -24.35
CA ILE A 84 -5.92 3.08 -23.54
C ILE A 84 -6.19 4.59 -23.66
N GLY A 85 -5.41 5.31 -24.46
CA GLY A 85 -5.56 6.76 -24.67
C GLY A 85 -5.17 7.62 -23.46
N ILE A 86 -4.28 7.12 -22.58
CA ILE A 86 -3.84 7.81 -21.36
C ILE A 86 -2.30 7.93 -21.37
N ASN A 87 -1.76 8.98 -20.76
CA ASN A 87 -0.31 9.10 -20.58
C ASN A 87 0.25 7.93 -19.74
N GLY A 88 1.31 7.27 -20.21
CA GLY A 88 1.97 6.16 -19.50
C GLY A 88 2.47 6.51 -18.09
N VAL A 89 2.89 7.75 -17.86
CA VAL A 89 3.26 8.24 -16.53
C VAL A 89 2.04 8.34 -15.62
N ALA A 90 0.88 8.73 -16.15
CA ALA A 90 -0.36 8.77 -15.37
C ALA A 90 -0.80 7.35 -14.95
N LEU A 91 -0.55 6.34 -15.78
CA LEU A 91 -0.78 4.94 -15.40
C LEU A 91 0.08 4.51 -14.22
N LEU A 92 1.39 4.83 -14.23
CA LEU A 92 2.28 4.54 -13.12
C LEU A 92 1.81 5.19 -11.81
N LEU A 93 1.40 6.45 -11.88
CA LEU A 93 0.86 7.18 -10.73
C LEU A 93 -0.43 6.53 -10.21
N LEU A 94 -1.34 6.13 -11.12
CA LEU A 94 -2.55 5.40 -10.76
C LEU A 94 -2.23 4.07 -10.08
N THR A 95 -1.25 3.32 -10.58
CA THR A 95 -0.82 2.06 -9.97
C THR A 95 -0.33 2.27 -8.53
N LEU A 96 0.49 3.29 -8.28
CA LEU A 96 0.95 3.65 -6.93
C LEU A 96 -0.22 4.01 -6.02
N LEU A 97 -1.14 4.83 -6.54
CA LEU A 97 -2.28 5.33 -5.78
C LEU A 97 -3.26 4.21 -5.42
N ILE A 98 -3.57 3.32 -6.36
CA ILE A 98 -4.41 2.13 -6.14
C ILE A 98 -3.75 1.21 -5.10
N SER A 99 -2.45 0.98 -5.18
CA SER A 99 -1.73 0.14 -4.20
C SER A 99 -1.82 0.68 -2.79
N GLY A 100 -1.61 1.99 -2.64
CA GLY A 100 -1.79 2.68 -1.38
C GLY A 100 -3.22 2.56 -0.87
N LEU A 101 -4.22 2.78 -1.73
CA LEU A 101 -5.62 2.68 -1.35
C LEU A 101 -6.01 1.26 -0.92
N MET A 102 -5.56 0.22 -1.62
CA MET A 102 -5.84 -1.18 -1.28
C MET A 102 -5.27 -1.55 0.10
N SER A 103 -4.00 -1.20 0.34
CA SER A 103 -3.35 -1.43 1.63
C SER A 103 -4.00 -0.60 2.75
N GLY A 104 -4.31 0.66 2.49
CA GLY A 104 -5.03 1.54 3.42
C GLY A 104 -6.44 1.05 3.73
N ALA A 105 -7.18 0.52 2.74
CA ALA A 105 -8.51 -0.04 2.94
C ALA A 105 -8.47 -1.27 3.87
N GLY A 106 -7.53 -2.19 3.63
CA GLY A 106 -7.30 -3.32 4.53
C GLY A 106 -7.01 -2.87 5.97
N ALA A 107 -6.20 -1.82 6.11
CA ALA A 107 -5.87 -1.23 7.39
C ALA A 107 -7.07 -0.65 8.14
N LEU A 108 -7.99 0.02 7.43
CA LEU A 108 -9.21 0.58 8.01
C LEU A 108 -10.11 -0.52 8.57
N ILE A 109 -10.25 -1.64 7.86
CA ILE A 109 -11.03 -2.79 8.31
C ILE A 109 -10.42 -3.37 9.59
N ALA A 110 -9.09 -3.50 9.66
CA ALA A 110 -8.42 -4.02 10.85
C ALA A 110 -8.54 -3.07 12.06
N ALA A 111 -8.35 -1.77 11.83
CA ALA A 111 -8.45 -0.76 12.88
C ALA A 111 -9.89 -0.57 13.38
N SER A 112 -10.90 -0.71 12.53
CA SER A 112 -12.31 -0.64 12.94
C SER A 112 -12.68 -1.80 13.86
N LEU A 113 -12.27 -3.04 13.53
CA LEU A 113 -12.47 -4.21 14.37
C LEU A 113 -11.80 -4.05 15.74
N ARG A 114 -10.57 -3.51 15.76
CA ARG A 114 -9.83 -3.31 17.00
C ARG A 114 -10.40 -2.19 17.86
N SER A 115 -10.93 -1.14 17.23
CA SER A 115 -11.61 -0.05 17.93
C SER A 115 -12.91 -0.54 18.59
N PHE A 116 -13.67 -1.39 17.89
CA PHE A 116 -14.90 -1.99 18.43
C PHE A 116 -14.62 -2.90 19.63
N LYS A 117 -13.54 -3.69 19.58
CA LYS A 117 -13.16 -4.62 20.66
C LYS A 117 -12.58 -3.94 21.92
N SER A 118 -12.36 -2.61 21.89
CA SER A 118 -11.85 -1.86 23.05
C SER A 118 -12.89 -1.00 23.76
N LEU A 119 -14.15 -1.07 23.32
CA LEU A 119 -15.35 -0.63 24.03
C LEU A 119 -15.90 -1.81 24.86
#